data_AF-A0AAJ2SCH1-F1
#
_entry.id   AF-A0AAJ2SCH1-F1
#
_cell.length_a   1.000
_cell.length_b   1.000
_cell.length_c   1.000
_cell.angle_alpha   90.00
_cell.angle_beta   90.00
_cell.angle_gamma   90.00
#
_symmetry.space_group_name_H-M   'P 1'
#
loop_
_entity.id
_entity.type
_entity.pdbx_description
1 polymer ?
#
loop_
_entity_poly.entity_id
_entity_poly.type
_entity_poly.pdbx_seq_one_letter_code
_entity_poly.pdbx_strand_id
1 'polypeptide(L)'
;MNTTYAQISGCTDPLSKNYNSNATVNDGSCEYKNFKIKPKYSIKLSDSIKETSGLVAFDNLLWTHNDDHDTTIYGMDSKGKIRKKFILEKVKNNDWEEISQDSSYLYIGDFGNNAAGNRRDLHILKIEKKSFLDRKPIIDTISFTYSDQTDFSLQKGNQTNFDCESFIVSKDSIYLFTKQWTASKTSIYSLPKQSGNHTAQLKNTLDTQGLITGATFLESKKRIVLCGYSKTGKLFLYLLYDFKNNDFLSGNKRRINLKLPFHQIESIATEDGLHYYLTNEALMRKPILNIQQQIHRIDLSSILNSYLNQ
;
A
#
# COMPACT_ATOMS: atom_id res chain seq x y z
N MET A 1 -30.23 36.10 -13.47
CA MET A 1 -28.77 36.30 -13.42
C MET A 1 -28.16 35.02 -12.89
N ASN A 2 -27.41 34.28 -13.69
CA ASN A 2 -26.67 33.12 -13.22
C ASN A 2 -25.41 33.63 -12.53
N THR A 3 -25.41 33.66 -11.20
CA THR A 3 -24.23 34.01 -10.42
C THR A 3 -23.23 32.87 -10.55
N THR A 4 -22.26 33.00 -11.46
CA THR A 4 -21.10 32.12 -11.52
C THR A 4 -20.22 32.41 -10.32
N TYR A 5 -20.33 31.61 -9.26
CA TYR A 5 -19.37 31.66 -8.16
C TYR A 5 -17.99 31.28 -8.73
N ALA A 6 -17.02 32.19 -8.59
CA ALA A 6 -15.64 31.89 -8.94
C ALA A 6 -15.15 30.74 -8.04
N GLN A 7 -14.56 29.71 -8.63
CA GLN A 7 -13.86 28.68 -7.87
C GLN A 7 -12.63 29.32 -7.21
N ILE A 8 -12.53 29.21 -5.89
CA ILE A 8 -11.39 29.71 -5.13
C ILE A 8 -10.53 28.49 -4.80
N SER A 9 -9.38 28.39 -5.44
CA SER A 9 -8.40 27.34 -5.16
C SER A 9 -7.66 27.62 -3.84
N GLY A 10 -7.43 26.57 -3.07
CA GLY A 10 -6.62 26.64 -1.86
C GLY A 10 -6.77 25.38 -1.01
N CYS A 11 -6.14 25.38 0.15
CA CYS A 11 -6.30 24.28 1.10
C CYS A 11 -7.70 24.28 1.73
N THR A 12 -8.45 23.20 1.53
CA THR A 12 -9.82 23.01 2.03
C THR A 12 -9.89 22.25 3.36
N ASP A 13 -8.78 21.71 3.88
CA ASP A 13 -8.77 20.91 5.12
C ASP A 13 -8.62 21.79 6.38
N PRO A 14 -9.61 21.86 7.28
CA PRO A 14 -9.54 22.65 8.53
C PRO A 14 -8.46 22.20 9.52
N LEU A 15 -7.91 20.99 9.36
CA LEU A 15 -6.81 20.49 10.19
C LEU A 15 -5.42 20.90 9.68
N SER A 16 -5.35 21.57 8.53
CA SER A 16 -4.12 22.12 7.97
C SER A 16 -3.72 23.44 8.65
N LYS A 17 -2.45 23.85 8.49
CA LYS A 17 -1.93 25.13 8.99
C LYS A 17 -2.35 26.31 8.11
N ASN A 18 -2.53 26.06 6.82
CA ASN A 18 -2.82 27.04 5.78
C ASN A 18 -4.25 26.89 5.24
N TYR A 19 -5.17 26.43 6.09
CA TYR A 19 -6.58 26.29 5.76
C TYR A 19 -7.15 27.63 5.28
N ASN A 20 -7.80 27.62 4.12
CA ASN A 20 -8.48 28.76 3.57
C ASN A 20 -9.99 28.50 3.60
N SER A 21 -10.72 29.16 4.49
CA SER A 21 -12.18 29.02 4.62
C SER A 21 -12.96 29.48 3.39
N ASN A 22 -12.34 30.27 2.51
CA ASN A 22 -12.95 30.70 1.24
C ASN A 22 -12.64 29.74 0.09
N ALA A 23 -11.70 28.79 0.26
CA ALA A 23 -11.38 27.84 -0.79
C ALA A 23 -12.55 26.87 -1.03
N THR A 24 -13.01 26.81 -2.27
CA THR A 24 -14.07 25.90 -2.72
C THR A 24 -13.52 24.72 -3.52
N VAL A 25 -12.23 24.76 -3.87
CA VAL A 25 -11.54 23.71 -4.62
C VAL A 25 -10.18 23.43 -3.97
N ASN A 26 -9.96 22.16 -3.59
CA ASN A 26 -8.65 21.73 -3.13
C ASN A 26 -7.64 21.78 -4.29
N ASP A 27 -6.49 22.40 -4.02
CA ASP A 27 -5.35 22.52 -4.94
C ASP A 27 -4.14 21.67 -4.50
N GLY A 28 -4.30 20.90 -3.42
CA GLY A 28 -3.28 20.03 -2.87
C GLY A 28 -2.19 20.76 -2.10
N SER A 29 -2.36 22.04 -1.77
CA SER A 29 -1.39 22.87 -1.04
C SER A 29 -1.42 22.70 0.48
N CYS A 30 -2.34 21.89 1.03
CA CYS A 30 -2.50 21.76 2.48
C CYS A 30 -1.22 21.31 3.20
N GLU A 31 -0.82 22.08 4.21
CA GLU A 31 0.34 21.83 5.05
C GLU A 31 -0.07 21.34 6.43
N TYR A 32 0.52 20.23 6.87
CA TYR A 32 0.17 19.61 8.16
C TYR A 32 1.30 19.74 9.18
N LYS A 33 0.94 19.88 10.46
CA LYS A 33 1.89 19.72 11.57
C LYS A 33 2.32 18.27 11.66
N ASN A 34 3.53 18.05 12.18
CA ASN A 34 3.98 16.71 12.52
C ASN A 34 3.00 16.09 13.54
N PHE A 35 2.38 14.98 13.16
CA PHE A 35 1.44 14.25 13.98
C PHE A 35 1.97 12.84 14.25
N LYS A 36 1.74 12.34 15.46
CA LYS A 36 2.13 11.00 15.88
C LYS A 36 0.91 10.24 16.39
N ILE A 37 0.73 9.01 15.94
CA ILE A 37 -0.31 8.12 16.44
C ILE A 37 0.28 6.84 17.02
N LYS A 38 -0.29 6.34 18.11
CA LYS A 38 0.05 5.04 18.71
C LYS A 38 -0.99 4.01 18.25
N PRO A 39 -0.59 2.76 17.94
CA PRO A 39 -1.54 1.68 17.77
C PRO A 39 -2.42 1.51 19.01
N LYS A 40 -3.70 1.19 18.80
CA LYS A 40 -4.62 0.75 19.85
C LYS A 40 -4.13 -0.55 20.48
N TYR A 41 -3.60 -1.46 19.67
CA TYR A 41 -2.90 -2.66 20.13
C TYR A 41 -1.88 -3.15 19.10
N SER A 42 -0.97 -4.00 19.56
CA SER A 42 -0.03 -4.79 18.78
C SER A 42 -0.08 -6.24 19.29
N ILE A 43 -0.24 -7.21 18.40
CA ILE A 43 -0.35 -8.64 18.76
C ILE A 43 0.61 -9.45 17.89
N LYS A 44 1.39 -10.34 18.50
CA LYS A 44 2.29 -11.25 17.77
C LYS A 44 1.48 -12.15 16.84
N LEU A 45 1.90 -12.28 15.58
CA LEU A 45 1.31 -13.22 14.61
C LEU A 45 1.93 -14.62 14.75
N SER A 46 1.31 -15.61 14.11
CA SER A 46 1.83 -16.98 14.09
C SER A 46 3.22 -17.05 13.44
N ASP A 47 4.05 -18.00 13.86
CA ASP A 47 5.36 -18.25 13.25
C ASP A 47 5.28 -18.81 11.82
N SER A 48 4.07 -19.12 11.32
CA SER A 48 3.86 -19.41 9.89
C SER A 48 3.70 -18.17 9.03
N ILE A 49 3.69 -16.96 9.60
CA ILE A 49 3.48 -15.69 8.88
C ILE A 49 4.61 -14.70 9.22
N LYS A 50 5.86 -15.18 9.19
CA LYS A 50 7.02 -14.40 9.65
C LYS A 50 7.34 -13.23 8.72
N GLU A 51 7.15 -13.42 7.43
CA GLU A 51 7.53 -12.46 6.39
C GLU A 51 6.27 -11.86 5.74
N THR A 52 5.28 -11.50 6.57
CA THR A 52 4.01 -10.93 6.13
C THR A 52 4.23 -9.66 5.31
N SER A 53 3.93 -9.68 4.01
CA SER A 53 4.22 -8.55 3.10
C SER A 53 2.97 -7.79 2.63
N GLY A 54 1.89 -8.48 2.25
CA GLY A 54 0.61 -7.85 1.84
C GLY A 54 -0.56 -8.04 2.81
N LEU A 55 -1.57 -7.15 2.77
CA LEU A 55 -2.79 -7.31 3.59
C LEU A 55 -4.05 -6.74 2.94
N VAL A 56 -5.13 -7.54 2.92
CA VAL A 56 -6.44 -7.12 2.42
C VAL A 56 -7.59 -7.61 3.30
N ALA A 57 -8.65 -6.82 3.45
CA ALA A 57 -9.82 -7.18 4.25
C ALA A 57 -11.00 -7.60 3.35
N PHE A 58 -11.48 -8.83 3.49
CA PHE A 58 -12.73 -9.30 2.87
C PHE A 58 -13.21 -10.59 3.55
N ASP A 59 -14.49 -10.95 3.37
CA ASP A 59 -15.10 -12.14 3.99
C ASP A 59 -14.91 -12.16 5.53
N ASN A 60 -15.01 -10.98 6.17
CA ASN A 60 -14.81 -10.77 7.61
C ASN A 60 -13.44 -11.23 8.14
N LEU A 61 -12.43 -11.30 7.27
CA LEU A 61 -11.07 -11.71 7.59
C LEU A 61 -10.05 -10.73 6.98
N LEU A 62 -8.88 -10.70 7.60
CA LEU A 62 -7.68 -10.05 7.09
C LEU A 62 -6.81 -11.12 6.43
N TRP A 63 -6.62 -10.99 5.12
CA TRP A 63 -5.86 -11.94 4.31
C TRP A 63 -4.48 -11.41 4.02
N THR A 64 -3.46 -12.24 4.27
CA THR A 64 -2.05 -11.93 4.06
C THR A 64 -1.32 -13.11 3.41
N HIS A 65 -0.11 -12.89 2.94
CA HIS A 65 0.84 -13.89 2.47
C HIS A 65 2.23 -13.55 3.01
N ASN A 66 3.14 -14.52 2.99
CA ASN A 66 4.56 -14.21 3.17
C ASN A 66 5.17 -13.74 1.84
N ASP A 67 6.29 -13.01 1.89
CA ASP A 67 7.16 -12.79 0.74
C ASP A 67 8.13 -13.97 0.48
N ASP A 68 8.24 -14.88 1.44
CA ASP A 68 9.04 -16.10 1.31
C ASP A 68 8.40 -17.09 0.32
N HIS A 69 9.13 -18.12 -0.11
CA HIS A 69 8.68 -19.08 -1.13
C HIS A 69 7.34 -19.81 -0.79
N ASP A 70 6.71 -19.55 0.34
CA ASP A 70 5.34 -19.95 0.69
C ASP A 70 4.30 -19.35 -0.27
N THR A 71 3.44 -20.22 -0.79
CA THR A 71 2.30 -19.84 -1.64
C THR A 71 0.97 -19.87 -0.89
N THR A 72 1.02 -19.94 0.44
CA THR A 72 -0.16 -19.95 1.31
C THR A 72 -0.69 -18.54 1.56
N ILE A 73 -1.99 -18.36 1.32
CA ILE A 73 -2.74 -17.18 1.75
C ILE A 73 -3.40 -17.48 3.10
N TYR A 74 -3.13 -16.62 4.09
CA TYR A 74 -3.57 -16.76 5.47
C TYR A 74 -4.70 -15.79 5.77
N GLY A 75 -5.89 -16.31 6.08
CA GLY A 75 -7.03 -15.51 6.54
C GLY A 75 -7.05 -15.45 8.06
N MET A 76 -6.94 -14.25 8.63
CA MET A 76 -6.82 -13.98 10.06
C MET A 76 -8.02 -13.18 10.56
N ASP A 77 -8.36 -13.32 11.85
CA ASP A 77 -9.25 -12.33 12.50
C ASP A 77 -8.49 -11.04 12.87
N SER A 78 -9.21 -10.05 13.39
CA SER A 78 -8.65 -8.75 13.81
C SER A 78 -7.60 -8.83 14.93
N LYS A 79 -7.46 -9.98 15.59
CA LYS A 79 -6.44 -10.24 16.62
C LYS A 79 -5.28 -11.07 16.08
N GLY A 80 -5.20 -11.30 14.77
CA GLY A 80 -4.11 -12.04 14.13
C GLY A 80 -4.23 -13.55 14.28
N LYS A 81 -5.35 -14.09 14.77
CA LYS A 81 -5.53 -15.55 14.85
C LYS A 81 -5.94 -16.07 13.48
N ILE A 82 -5.15 -17.00 12.95
CA ILE A 82 -5.43 -17.68 11.68
C ILE A 82 -6.76 -18.44 11.79
N ARG A 83 -7.68 -18.15 10.87
CA ARG A 83 -8.98 -18.79 10.72
C ARG A 83 -9.06 -19.65 9.47
N LYS A 84 -8.35 -19.27 8.41
CA LYS A 84 -8.29 -19.99 7.13
C LYS A 84 -6.87 -20.00 6.59
N LYS A 85 -6.50 -21.05 5.86
CA LYS A 85 -5.26 -21.18 5.10
C LYS A 85 -5.58 -21.76 3.73
N PHE A 86 -5.07 -21.15 2.67
CA PHE A 86 -5.26 -21.63 1.31
C PHE A 86 -3.93 -21.63 0.56
N ILE A 87 -3.46 -22.80 0.15
CA ILE A 87 -2.27 -22.93 -0.67
C ILE A 87 -2.68 -22.66 -2.11
N LEU A 88 -2.03 -21.70 -2.77
CA LEU A 88 -2.16 -21.52 -4.21
C LEU A 88 -1.24 -22.54 -4.89
N GLU A 89 -1.84 -23.61 -5.40
CA GLU A 89 -1.12 -24.62 -6.17
C GLU A 89 -0.76 -24.06 -7.56
N LYS A 90 0.35 -24.55 -8.13
CA LYS A 90 0.80 -24.23 -9.51
C LYS A 90 1.22 -22.77 -9.73
N VAL A 91 1.36 -21.98 -8.67
CA VAL A 91 2.05 -20.69 -8.71
C VAL A 91 3.40 -20.83 -8.01
N LYS A 92 4.32 -19.90 -8.31
CA LYS A 92 5.59 -19.75 -7.60
C LYS A 92 5.59 -18.37 -6.97
N ASN A 93 6.01 -18.31 -5.71
CA ASN A 93 6.37 -17.06 -5.08
C ASN A 93 7.86 -16.80 -5.34
N ASN A 94 8.18 -15.86 -6.23
CA ASN A 94 9.57 -15.42 -6.40
C ASN A 94 9.90 -14.23 -5.51
N ASP A 95 8.99 -13.26 -5.43
CA ASP A 95 9.09 -12.05 -4.59
C ASP A 95 7.70 -11.41 -4.43
N TRP A 96 6.81 -12.05 -3.65
CA TRP A 96 5.45 -11.54 -3.42
C TRP A 96 5.43 -10.41 -2.39
N GLU A 97 4.92 -9.27 -2.80
CA GLU A 97 5.00 -8.06 -1.97
C GLU A 97 3.62 -7.59 -1.48
N GLU A 98 2.63 -7.51 -2.36
CA GLU A 98 1.34 -6.90 -1.99
C GLU A 98 0.14 -7.72 -2.44
N ILE A 99 -0.95 -7.63 -1.68
CA ILE A 99 -2.26 -8.15 -2.05
C ILE A 99 -3.32 -7.04 -2.02
N SER A 100 -4.03 -6.88 -3.14
CA SER A 100 -5.13 -5.93 -3.27
C SER A 100 -6.37 -6.60 -3.85
N GLN A 101 -7.45 -5.86 -4.03
CA GLN A 101 -8.72 -6.41 -4.48
C GLN A 101 -9.59 -5.41 -5.24
N ASP A 102 -10.50 -5.95 -6.05
CA ASP A 102 -11.74 -5.26 -6.43
C ASP A 102 -12.97 -6.11 -6.03
N SER A 103 -14.16 -5.82 -6.58
CA SER A 103 -15.37 -6.58 -6.24
C SER A 103 -15.27 -8.07 -6.57
N SER A 104 -14.48 -8.44 -7.58
CA SER A 104 -14.54 -9.76 -8.21
C SER A 104 -13.22 -10.53 -8.09
N TYR A 105 -12.09 -9.84 -7.95
CA TYR A 105 -10.76 -10.45 -7.97
C TYR A 105 -9.92 -10.04 -6.75
N LEU A 106 -9.04 -10.95 -6.34
CA LEU A 106 -7.83 -10.64 -5.58
C LEU A 106 -6.68 -10.49 -6.56
N TYR A 107 -5.72 -9.68 -6.18
CA TYR A 107 -4.51 -9.41 -6.94
C TYR A 107 -3.32 -9.63 -6.02
N ILE A 108 -2.33 -10.43 -6.41
CA ILE A 108 -1.10 -10.63 -5.64
C ILE A 108 0.09 -10.26 -6.52
N GLY A 109 0.94 -9.36 -6.06
CA GLY A 109 2.09 -8.87 -6.80
C GLY A 109 3.34 -9.70 -6.58
N ASP A 110 3.84 -10.35 -7.63
CA ASP A 110 5.19 -10.94 -7.68
C ASP A 110 6.10 -10.00 -8.48
N PHE A 111 6.66 -9.01 -7.78
CA PHE A 111 7.33 -7.90 -8.46
C PHE A 111 8.43 -7.22 -7.64
N GLY A 112 8.76 -7.73 -6.45
CA GLY A 112 9.93 -7.28 -5.70
C GLY A 112 11.17 -7.39 -6.58
N ASN A 113 12.06 -6.39 -6.50
CA ASN A 113 13.19 -6.25 -7.43
C ASN A 113 14.38 -5.53 -6.77
N ASN A 114 14.53 -5.70 -5.46
CA ASN A 114 15.52 -5.00 -4.65
C ASN A 114 16.96 -5.53 -4.84
N ALA A 115 17.15 -6.81 -5.21
CA ALA A 115 18.45 -7.49 -5.19
C ALA A 115 19.44 -6.98 -6.25
N ALA A 116 18.98 -6.72 -7.47
CA ALA A 116 19.78 -6.18 -8.57
C ALA A 116 19.01 -5.18 -9.45
N GLY A 117 17.70 -4.99 -9.22
CA GLY A 117 16.87 -4.08 -10.00
C GLY A 117 16.66 -4.50 -11.45
N ASN A 118 16.92 -5.75 -11.81
CA ASN A 118 16.95 -6.21 -13.21
C ASN A 118 15.99 -7.36 -13.55
N ARG A 119 15.01 -7.65 -12.68
CA ARG A 119 13.94 -8.60 -13.02
C ARG A 119 13.17 -8.16 -14.26
N ARG A 120 12.82 -9.14 -15.09
CA ARG A 120 12.08 -8.95 -16.37
C ARG A 120 10.75 -9.71 -16.41
N ASP A 121 10.43 -10.37 -15.30
CA ASP A 121 9.30 -11.29 -15.11
C ASP A 121 8.30 -10.74 -14.09
N LEU A 122 8.27 -9.41 -13.90
CA LEU A 122 7.36 -8.75 -12.96
C LEU A 122 5.91 -9.01 -13.36
N HIS A 123 5.10 -9.46 -12.42
CA HIS A 123 3.71 -9.77 -12.70
C HIS A 123 2.80 -9.68 -11.47
N ILE A 124 1.49 -9.72 -11.74
CA ILE A 124 0.44 -9.75 -10.74
C ILE A 124 -0.45 -10.95 -11.05
N LEU A 125 -0.62 -11.83 -10.06
CA LEU A 125 -1.61 -12.89 -10.09
C LEU A 125 -2.99 -12.29 -9.90
N LYS A 126 -3.93 -12.57 -10.80
CA LYS A 126 -5.32 -12.15 -10.71
C LYS A 126 -6.18 -13.37 -10.42
N ILE A 127 -6.74 -13.42 -9.22
CA ILE A 127 -7.43 -14.60 -8.70
C ILE A 127 -8.91 -14.26 -8.56
N GLU A 128 -9.79 -15.01 -9.20
CA GLU A 128 -11.23 -14.81 -9.03
C GLU A 128 -11.65 -15.16 -7.59
N LYS A 129 -12.28 -14.21 -6.89
CA LYS A 129 -12.63 -14.37 -5.47
C LYS A 129 -13.55 -15.54 -5.19
N LYS A 130 -14.52 -15.78 -6.08
CA LYS A 130 -15.47 -16.87 -5.92
C LYS A 130 -14.76 -18.22 -5.95
N SER A 131 -13.94 -18.46 -6.96
CA SER A 131 -13.17 -19.70 -7.08
C SER A 131 -12.09 -19.86 -6.00
N PHE A 132 -11.51 -18.76 -5.51
CA PHE A 132 -10.66 -18.76 -4.31
C PHE A 132 -11.41 -19.28 -3.07
N LEU A 133 -12.61 -18.77 -2.80
CA LEU A 133 -13.44 -19.21 -1.67
C LEU A 133 -13.93 -20.66 -1.83
N ASP A 134 -14.18 -21.09 -3.07
CA ASP A 134 -14.55 -22.47 -3.43
C ASP A 134 -13.36 -23.45 -3.44
N ARG A 135 -12.15 -22.99 -3.07
CA ARG A 135 -10.88 -23.75 -3.03
C ARG A 135 -10.47 -24.35 -4.38
N LYS A 136 -10.83 -23.70 -5.48
CA LYS A 136 -10.46 -24.08 -6.84
C LYS A 136 -10.02 -22.84 -7.62
N PRO A 137 -8.97 -22.14 -7.17
CA PRO A 137 -8.66 -20.79 -7.64
C PRO A 137 -8.45 -20.76 -9.16
N ILE A 138 -9.20 -19.90 -9.84
CA ILE A 138 -8.96 -19.52 -11.23
C ILE A 138 -8.01 -18.33 -11.19
N ILE A 139 -6.81 -18.54 -11.72
CA ILE A 139 -5.69 -17.59 -11.66
C ILE A 139 -5.30 -17.21 -13.07
N ASP A 140 -5.33 -15.92 -13.35
CA ASP A 140 -4.72 -15.30 -14.52
C ASP A 140 -3.46 -14.51 -14.12
N THR A 141 -2.71 -14.03 -15.10
CA THR A 141 -1.51 -13.22 -14.89
C THR A 141 -1.59 -11.90 -15.66
N ILE A 142 -1.22 -10.81 -14.98
CA ILE A 142 -0.96 -9.50 -15.56
C ILE A 142 0.55 -9.25 -15.46
N SER A 143 1.27 -9.42 -16.54
CA SER A 143 2.72 -9.18 -16.59
C SER A 143 2.99 -7.74 -17.00
N PHE A 144 4.07 -7.14 -16.49
CA PHE A 144 4.41 -5.78 -16.86
C PHE A 144 5.90 -5.47 -16.92
N THR A 145 6.21 -4.42 -17.67
CA THR A 145 7.48 -3.70 -17.64
C THR A 145 7.23 -2.24 -17.34
N TYR A 146 8.23 -1.52 -16.81
CA TYR A 146 8.14 -0.08 -16.63
C TYR A 146 8.39 0.67 -17.94
N SER A 147 7.64 1.74 -18.18
CA SER A 147 7.76 2.57 -19.39
C SER A 147 9.14 3.19 -19.60
N ASP A 148 9.90 3.38 -18.53
CA ASP A 148 11.15 4.14 -18.48
C ASP A 148 12.34 3.34 -17.91
N GLN A 149 12.17 2.04 -17.63
CA GLN A 149 13.30 1.17 -17.29
C GLN A 149 13.99 0.65 -18.56
N THR A 150 15.16 1.22 -18.85
CA THR A 150 15.96 0.83 -20.02
C THR A 150 17.24 0.08 -19.66
N ASP A 151 17.73 0.24 -18.43
CA ASP A 151 18.91 -0.43 -17.91
C ASP A 151 18.55 -1.65 -17.03
N PHE A 152 19.12 -2.79 -17.39
CA PHE A 152 18.99 -4.08 -16.68
C PHE A 152 20.37 -4.69 -16.39
N SER A 153 21.44 -3.88 -16.45
CA SER A 153 22.77 -4.27 -16.01
C SER A 153 22.74 -4.71 -14.54
N LEU A 154 23.62 -5.63 -14.17
CA LEU A 154 23.70 -6.11 -12.80
C LEU A 154 24.20 -4.99 -11.88
N GLN A 155 23.37 -4.62 -10.91
CA GLN A 155 23.71 -3.64 -9.89
C GLN A 155 23.75 -4.30 -8.51
N LYS A 156 24.36 -3.60 -7.53
CA LYS A 156 24.22 -3.99 -6.13
C LYS A 156 22.77 -3.80 -5.69
N GLY A 157 22.35 -4.55 -4.67
CA GLY A 157 21.02 -4.41 -4.11
C GLY A 157 20.71 -2.99 -3.63
N ASN A 158 19.44 -2.62 -3.72
CA ASN A 158 18.87 -1.36 -3.25
C ASN A 158 19.45 -0.12 -3.96
N GLN A 159 19.87 -0.26 -5.22
CA GLN A 159 20.44 0.85 -6.02
C GLN A 159 19.51 1.42 -7.08
N THR A 160 18.45 0.69 -7.46
CA THR A 160 17.51 1.15 -8.50
C THR A 160 16.22 1.73 -7.90
N ASN A 161 15.45 2.41 -8.75
CA ASN A 161 14.12 2.93 -8.41
C ASN A 161 12.97 2.02 -8.90
N PHE A 162 13.30 0.83 -9.42
CA PHE A 162 12.38 -0.11 -10.05
C PHE A 162 12.04 -1.31 -9.17
N ASP A 163 12.33 -1.18 -7.88
CA ASP A 163 11.81 -2.06 -6.84
C ASP A 163 10.36 -1.70 -6.55
N CYS A 164 9.42 -2.61 -6.77
CA CYS A 164 8.01 -2.41 -6.52
C CYS A 164 7.65 -3.14 -5.24
N GLU A 165 6.94 -2.49 -4.32
CA GLU A 165 6.52 -3.18 -3.09
C GLU A 165 5.06 -3.00 -2.76
N SER A 166 4.34 -2.08 -3.41
CA SER A 166 2.90 -1.99 -3.20
C SER A 166 2.14 -1.55 -4.43
N PHE A 167 0.84 -1.85 -4.44
CA PHE A 167 -0.09 -1.38 -5.44
C PHE A 167 -1.50 -1.25 -4.88
N ILE A 168 -2.32 -0.51 -5.61
CA ILE A 168 -3.77 -0.45 -5.38
C ILE A 168 -4.51 -0.80 -6.66
N VAL A 169 -5.73 -1.31 -6.50
CA VAL A 169 -6.63 -1.60 -7.60
C VAL A 169 -7.77 -0.59 -7.56
N SER A 170 -7.95 0.16 -8.65
CA SER A 170 -9.14 1.00 -8.86
C SER A 170 -10.15 0.30 -9.76
N LYS A 171 -11.28 0.95 -10.02
CA LYS A 171 -12.26 0.47 -10.99
C LYS A 171 -11.66 0.16 -12.36
N ASP A 172 -10.73 0.99 -12.83
CA ASP A 172 -10.26 0.97 -14.22
C ASP A 172 -8.80 0.49 -14.37
N SER A 173 -7.97 0.58 -13.33
CA SER A 173 -6.53 0.35 -13.44
C SER A 173 -5.90 -0.17 -12.15
N ILE A 174 -4.70 -0.71 -12.28
CA ILE A 174 -3.79 -0.98 -11.17
C ILE A 174 -2.81 0.21 -11.10
N TYR A 175 -2.50 0.67 -9.90
CA TYR A 175 -1.47 1.68 -9.66
C TYR A 175 -0.37 1.11 -8.78
N LEU A 176 0.86 1.09 -9.29
CA LEU A 176 2.06 0.57 -8.62
C LEU A 176 2.80 1.68 -7.89
N PHE A 177 3.42 1.37 -6.76
CA PHE A 177 4.24 2.27 -5.97
C PHE A 177 5.63 1.66 -5.76
N THR A 178 6.67 2.33 -6.27
CA THR A 178 8.05 1.84 -6.11
C THR A 178 8.67 2.22 -4.77
N LYS A 179 9.58 1.39 -4.27
CA LYS A 179 10.40 1.62 -3.08
C LYS A 179 11.77 2.15 -3.49
N GLN A 180 11.93 3.48 -3.51
CA GLN A 180 13.19 4.08 -3.94
C GLN A 180 14.16 4.21 -2.77
N TRP A 181 14.98 3.18 -2.57
CA TRP A 181 15.97 3.06 -1.48
C TRP A 181 16.88 4.28 -1.32
N THR A 182 17.37 4.82 -2.43
CA THR A 182 18.30 5.97 -2.44
C THR A 182 17.54 7.30 -2.37
N ALA A 183 16.49 7.47 -3.16
CA ALA A 183 15.76 8.73 -3.27
C ALA A 183 14.76 8.99 -2.13
N SER A 184 14.30 7.95 -1.41
CA SER A 184 13.22 8.04 -0.40
C SER A 184 11.91 8.60 -0.97
N LYS A 185 11.62 8.24 -2.22
CA LYS A 185 10.42 8.61 -2.97
C LYS A 185 9.67 7.36 -3.40
N THR A 186 8.49 7.55 -3.97
CA THR A 186 7.77 6.50 -4.68
C THR A 186 7.34 7.02 -6.04
N SER A 187 7.61 6.25 -7.10
CA SER A 187 7.02 6.52 -8.41
C SER A 187 5.70 5.78 -8.50
N ILE A 188 4.70 6.47 -9.04
CA ILE A 188 3.35 5.97 -9.25
C ILE A 188 3.24 5.59 -10.72
N TYR A 189 3.07 4.31 -11.00
CA TYR A 189 2.79 3.82 -12.35
C TYR A 189 1.34 3.36 -12.46
N SER A 190 0.80 3.32 -13.68
CA SER A 190 -0.51 2.71 -13.92
C SER A 190 -0.47 1.67 -15.03
N LEU A 191 -1.25 0.61 -14.91
CA LEU A 191 -1.48 -0.39 -15.95
C LEU A 191 -2.93 -0.90 -15.96
N PRO A 192 -3.43 -1.45 -17.07
CA PRO A 192 -4.76 -2.08 -17.14
C PRO A 192 -4.87 -3.30 -16.22
N LYS A 193 -6.11 -3.64 -15.82
CA LYS A 193 -6.43 -4.84 -15.03
C LYS A 193 -6.64 -6.11 -15.86
N GLN A 194 -6.46 -6.01 -17.17
CA GLN A 194 -6.65 -7.12 -18.10
C GLN A 194 -5.44 -8.04 -18.04
N SER A 195 -5.67 -9.35 -17.99
CA SER A 195 -4.63 -10.37 -18.08
C SER A 195 -3.83 -10.21 -19.38
N GLY A 196 -2.52 -10.46 -19.34
CA GLY A 196 -1.61 -10.27 -20.46
C GLY A 196 -0.42 -9.37 -20.14
N ASN A 197 0.32 -8.98 -21.18
CA ASN A 197 1.53 -8.17 -21.05
C ASN A 197 1.21 -6.68 -21.23
N HIS A 198 1.68 -5.85 -20.31
CA HIS A 198 1.47 -4.40 -20.33
C HIS A 198 2.76 -3.63 -20.10
N THR A 199 2.74 -2.36 -20.47
CA THR A 199 3.77 -1.40 -20.05
C THR A 199 3.17 -0.44 -19.03
N ALA A 200 3.64 -0.53 -17.79
CA ALA A 200 3.23 0.35 -16.70
C ALA A 200 3.71 1.77 -16.97
N GLN A 201 2.78 2.72 -17.08
CA GLN A 201 3.04 4.10 -17.46
C GLN A 201 3.32 4.95 -16.24
N LEU A 202 4.47 5.63 -16.19
CA LEU A 202 4.78 6.58 -15.12
C LEU A 202 3.73 7.71 -15.11
N LYS A 203 3.13 7.95 -13.95
CA LYS A 203 2.13 9.01 -13.74
C LYS A 203 2.69 10.17 -12.96
N ASN A 204 3.36 9.89 -11.85
CA ASN A 204 3.92 10.90 -10.96
C ASN A 204 5.00 10.29 -10.07
N THR A 205 5.75 11.14 -9.37
CA THR A 205 6.65 10.72 -8.29
C THR A 205 6.38 11.54 -7.05
N LEU A 206 6.14 10.87 -5.92
CA LEU A 206 5.88 11.48 -4.63
C LEU A 206 7.13 11.41 -3.76
N ASP A 207 7.55 12.56 -3.22
CA ASP A 207 8.56 12.62 -2.17
C ASP A 207 7.93 12.23 -0.82
N THR A 208 8.15 10.99 -0.42
CA THR A 208 7.58 10.41 0.80
C THR A 208 8.47 10.62 2.02
N GLN A 209 9.74 11.01 1.78
CA GLN A 209 10.81 11.04 2.78
C GLN A 209 10.96 9.70 3.52
N GLY A 210 10.72 8.60 2.80
CA GLY A 210 10.86 7.24 3.31
C GLY A 210 10.71 6.18 2.22
N LEU A 211 10.65 4.93 2.66
CA LEU A 211 10.42 3.76 1.82
C LEU A 211 8.97 3.34 2.00
N ILE A 212 8.25 3.20 0.90
CA ILE A 212 6.88 2.67 0.87
C ILE A 212 6.97 1.16 0.74
N THR A 213 6.17 0.45 1.51
CA THR A 213 6.12 -1.01 1.57
C THR A 213 4.71 -1.55 1.37
N GLY A 214 3.67 -0.80 1.75
CA GLY A 214 2.30 -1.26 1.62
C GLY A 214 1.33 -0.14 1.25
N ALA A 215 0.23 -0.51 0.61
CA ALA A 215 -0.79 0.43 0.18
C ALA A 215 -2.20 -0.13 0.32
N THR A 216 -3.15 0.71 0.74
CA THR A 216 -4.57 0.37 0.69
C THR A 216 -5.37 1.51 0.08
N PHE A 217 -6.39 1.16 -0.69
CA PHE A 217 -7.29 2.11 -1.34
C PHE A 217 -8.74 1.79 -1.03
N LEU A 218 -9.41 2.75 -0.39
CA LEU A 218 -10.86 2.73 -0.25
C LEU A 218 -11.48 3.68 -1.27
N GLU A 219 -11.78 3.15 -2.46
CA GLU A 219 -12.23 3.92 -3.62
C GLU A 219 -13.52 4.70 -3.36
N SER A 220 -14.49 4.11 -2.65
CA SER A 220 -15.76 4.76 -2.26
C SER A 220 -15.57 6.03 -1.41
N LYS A 221 -14.40 6.17 -0.76
CA LYS A 221 -14.02 7.34 0.04
C LYS A 221 -12.87 8.15 -0.59
N LYS A 222 -12.45 7.81 -1.82
CA LYS A 222 -11.30 8.40 -2.55
C LYS A 222 -10.08 8.59 -1.64
N ARG A 223 -9.64 7.50 -1.02
CA ARG A 223 -8.61 7.54 0.02
C ARG A 223 -7.60 6.44 -0.12
N ILE A 224 -6.35 6.83 -0.32
CA ILE A 224 -5.20 5.93 -0.29
C ILE A 224 -4.45 6.17 1.00
N VAL A 225 -4.05 5.10 1.66
CA VAL A 225 -3.09 5.15 2.76
C VAL A 225 -1.93 4.24 2.42
N LEU A 226 -0.74 4.83 2.37
CA LEU A 226 0.51 4.10 2.23
C LEU A 226 1.13 3.92 3.61
N CYS A 227 1.81 2.80 3.85
CA CYS A 227 2.67 2.61 5.01
C CYS A 227 4.14 2.46 4.59
N GLY A 228 5.02 2.68 5.56
CA GLY A 228 6.44 2.58 5.32
C GLY A 228 7.29 3.11 6.47
N TYR A 229 8.59 3.24 6.21
CA TYR A 229 9.57 3.70 7.19
C TYR A 229 10.65 4.59 6.58
N SER A 230 11.14 5.56 7.36
CA SER A 230 12.27 6.39 6.92
C SER A 230 13.58 5.60 6.95
N LYS A 231 14.64 6.13 6.31
CA LYS A 231 16.01 5.58 6.43
C LYS A 231 16.53 5.50 7.86
N THR A 232 15.96 6.29 8.78
CA THR A 232 16.27 6.26 10.21
C THR A 232 15.36 5.32 11.01
N GLY A 233 14.54 4.50 10.35
CA GLY A 233 13.62 3.55 10.97
C GLY A 233 12.37 4.18 11.59
N LYS A 234 12.02 5.42 11.22
CA LYS A 234 10.79 6.05 11.72
C LYS A 234 9.61 5.63 10.85
N LEU A 235 8.71 4.88 11.45
CA LEU A 235 7.50 4.36 10.84
C LEU A 235 6.52 5.49 10.53
N PHE A 236 5.84 5.41 9.39
CA PHE A 236 4.86 6.41 8.99
C PHE A 236 3.70 5.81 8.19
N LEU A 237 2.61 6.57 8.18
CA LEU A 237 1.53 6.48 7.21
C LEU A 237 1.56 7.73 6.32
N TYR A 238 1.27 7.55 5.04
CA TYR A 238 1.12 8.65 4.08
C TYR A 238 -0.29 8.60 3.50
N LEU A 239 -1.10 9.61 3.84
CA LEU A 239 -2.50 9.69 3.46
C LEU A 239 -2.61 10.55 2.21
N LEU A 240 -3.30 10.03 1.20
CA LEU A 240 -3.72 10.74 -0.01
C LEU A 240 -5.24 10.73 -0.07
N TYR A 241 -5.88 11.89 -0.02
CA TYR A 241 -7.34 12.03 -0.01
C TYR A 241 -7.77 13.35 -0.64
N ASP A 242 -9.06 13.47 -0.93
CA ASP A 242 -9.63 14.67 -1.58
C ASP A 242 -8.97 15.01 -2.92
N PHE A 243 -8.51 13.99 -3.62
CA PHE A 243 -7.90 14.12 -4.94
C PHE A 243 -8.95 14.08 -6.06
N LYS A 244 -8.60 14.66 -7.20
CA LYS A 244 -9.43 14.71 -8.40
C LYS A 244 -9.19 13.47 -9.26
N ASN A 245 -10.27 12.75 -9.55
CA ASN A 245 -10.24 11.53 -10.38
C ASN A 245 -9.16 10.55 -9.87
N ASN A 246 -8.19 10.20 -10.72
CA ASN A 246 -7.07 9.33 -10.36
C ASN A 246 -5.73 10.08 -10.28
N ASP A 247 -5.75 11.41 -10.18
CA ASP A 247 -4.55 12.20 -9.88
C ASP A 247 -4.37 12.29 -8.35
N PHE A 248 -3.80 11.24 -7.77
CA PHE A 248 -3.69 11.08 -6.31
C PHE A 248 -2.89 12.19 -5.60
N LEU A 249 -2.12 13.00 -6.34
CA LEU A 249 -1.31 14.08 -5.78
C LEU A 249 -2.00 15.45 -5.86
N SER A 250 -3.13 15.56 -6.56
CA SER A 250 -3.92 16.79 -6.66
C SER A 250 -4.64 17.20 -5.37
N GLY A 251 -4.79 16.27 -4.42
CA GLY A 251 -5.48 16.49 -3.16
C GLY A 251 -4.55 16.61 -1.95
N ASN A 252 -5.11 16.34 -0.78
CA ASN A 252 -4.43 16.36 0.50
C ASN A 252 -3.37 15.26 0.59
N LYS A 253 -2.16 15.66 1.01
CA LYS A 253 -1.00 14.79 1.23
C LYS A 253 -0.57 14.94 2.68
N ARG A 254 -0.79 13.93 3.51
CA ARG A 254 -0.55 14.02 4.95
C ARG A 254 0.29 12.85 5.45
N ARG A 255 1.51 13.14 5.89
CA ARG A 255 2.41 12.17 6.54
C ARG A 255 2.19 12.16 8.05
N ILE A 256 1.97 10.99 8.62
CA ILE A 256 1.77 10.76 10.06
C ILE A 256 2.82 9.77 10.53
N ASN A 257 3.51 10.08 11.64
CA ASN A 257 4.47 9.14 12.22
C ASN A 257 3.75 8.15 13.16
N LEU A 258 4.23 6.91 13.22
CA LEU A 258 3.73 5.92 14.17
C LEU A 258 4.62 5.91 15.42
N LYS A 259 4.00 5.90 16.61
CA LYS A 259 4.68 5.78 17.90
C LYS A 259 4.88 4.31 18.25
N LEU A 260 5.74 3.67 17.45
CA LEU A 260 6.22 2.30 17.60
C LEU A 260 7.75 2.31 17.52
N PRO A 261 8.45 1.35 18.16
CA PRO A 261 9.86 1.12 17.85
C PRO A 261 9.99 0.72 16.37
N PHE A 262 11.22 0.75 15.84
CA PHE A 262 11.43 0.35 14.45
C PHE A 262 10.94 -1.09 14.24
N HIS A 263 10.01 -1.26 13.30
CA HIS A 263 9.54 -2.52 12.73
C HIS A 263 9.65 -2.40 11.21
N GLN A 264 9.87 -3.50 10.50
CA GLN A 264 9.66 -3.52 9.05
C GLN A 264 8.15 -3.69 8.81
N ILE A 265 7.42 -2.57 8.83
CA ILE A 265 5.99 -2.59 8.49
C ILE A 265 5.92 -2.81 6.99
N GLU A 266 5.18 -3.83 6.57
CA GLU A 266 5.04 -4.16 5.15
C GLU A 266 3.65 -3.85 4.64
N SER A 267 2.60 -4.15 5.41
CA SER A 267 1.25 -4.11 4.88
C SER A 267 0.30 -3.16 5.60
N ILE A 268 -0.79 -2.80 4.92
CA ILE A 268 -1.90 -2.04 5.50
C ILE A 268 -3.26 -2.41 4.88
N ALA A 269 -4.31 -2.54 5.69
CA ALA A 269 -5.67 -2.78 5.23
C ALA A 269 -6.71 -2.00 6.04
N THR A 270 -7.88 -1.78 5.44
CA THR A 270 -9.05 -1.18 6.10
C THR A 270 -10.35 -1.67 5.46
N GLU A 271 -11.43 -1.68 6.24
CA GLU A 271 -12.80 -1.91 5.73
C GLU A 271 -13.63 -0.63 5.68
N ASP A 272 -13.35 0.34 6.56
CA ASP A 272 -14.18 1.54 6.76
C ASP A 272 -13.44 2.86 6.43
N GLY A 273 -12.13 2.79 6.21
CA GLY A 273 -11.27 3.94 5.94
C GLY A 273 -10.93 4.77 7.18
N LEU A 274 -11.28 4.30 8.39
CA LEU A 274 -10.99 4.98 9.66
C LEU A 274 -10.11 4.12 10.56
N HIS A 275 -10.40 2.82 10.60
CA HIS A 275 -9.64 1.85 11.34
C HIS A 275 -8.77 1.06 10.38
N TYR A 276 -7.49 0.99 10.70
CA TYR A 276 -6.48 0.36 9.86
C TYR A 276 -5.80 -0.76 10.62
N TYR A 277 -5.52 -1.85 9.90
CA TYR A 277 -4.64 -2.92 10.34
C TYR A 277 -3.34 -2.82 9.57
N LEU A 278 -2.23 -3.02 10.26
CA LEU A 278 -0.90 -3.09 9.64
C LEU A 278 -0.22 -4.35 10.13
N THR A 279 0.65 -4.93 9.31
CA THR A 279 1.55 -5.98 9.78
C THR A 279 3.00 -5.57 9.66
N ASN A 280 3.85 -6.22 10.44
CA ASN A 280 5.30 -6.15 10.28
C ASN A 280 5.90 -7.54 10.27
N GLU A 281 7.05 -7.67 9.61
CA GLU A 281 7.83 -8.90 9.55
C GLU A 281 8.65 -9.17 10.81
N ALA A 282 9.11 -10.41 10.93
CA ALA A 282 10.08 -10.82 11.92
C ALA A 282 11.49 -10.39 11.50
N LEU A 283 12.03 -9.36 12.15
CA LEU A 283 13.38 -8.88 11.84
C LEU A 283 14.39 -9.28 12.93
N MET A 284 15.34 -10.15 12.56
CA MET A 284 16.46 -10.56 13.42
C MET A 284 17.80 -10.04 12.90
N ARG A 285 18.49 -9.21 13.69
CA ARG A 285 19.90 -8.82 13.49
C ARG A 285 20.66 -9.02 14.79
N LYS A 286 21.27 -10.19 14.95
CA LYS A 286 22.00 -10.56 16.18
C LYS A 286 23.23 -9.64 16.39
N PRO A 287 23.54 -9.22 17.62
CA PRO A 287 22.80 -9.46 18.88
C PRO A 287 21.74 -8.38 19.21
N ILE A 288 21.57 -7.36 18.35
CA ILE A 288 21.00 -6.05 18.74
C ILE A 288 19.49 -5.97 18.46
N LEU A 289 18.97 -6.71 17.49
CA LEU A 289 17.58 -6.60 17.03
C LEU A 289 16.90 -7.97 16.97
N ASN A 290 15.78 -8.09 17.67
CA ASN A 290 14.87 -9.23 17.60
C ASN A 290 13.44 -8.69 17.66
N ILE A 291 12.88 -8.40 16.50
CA ILE A 291 11.49 -8.00 16.32
C ILE A 291 10.72 -9.21 15.84
N GLN A 292 9.59 -9.48 16.48
CA GLN A 292 8.68 -10.53 16.05
C GLN A 292 7.66 -9.92 15.09
N GLN A 293 7.14 -10.75 14.19
CA GLN A 293 6.02 -10.41 13.34
C GLN A 293 4.78 -10.08 14.16
N GLN A 294 4.11 -8.95 13.87
CA GLN A 294 2.93 -8.50 14.60
C GLN A 294 1.87 -7.93 13.67
N ILE A 295 0.64 -7.90 14.18
CA ILE A 295 -0.45 -7.06 13.66
C ILE A 295 -0.66 -5.87 14.59
N HIS A 296 -0.89 -4.69 14.01
CA HIS A 296 -1.17 -3.44 14.69
C HIS A 296 -2.55 -2.93 14.28
N ARG A 297 -3.35 -2.42 15.24
CA ARG A 297 -4.58 -1.69 14.92
C ARG A 297 -4.40 -0.20 15.17
N ILE A 298 -4.73 0.62 14.19
CA ILE A 298 -4.66 2.09 14.24
C ILE A 298 -6.06 2.68 14.00
N ASP A 299 -6.32 3.83 14.61
CA ASP A 299 -7.57 4.57 14.52
C ASP A 299 -7.29 6.00 14.07
N LEU A 300 -7.58 6.28 12.80
CA LEU A 300 -7.36 7.57 12.16
C LEU A 300 -8.60 8.48 12.21
N SER A 301 -9.60 8.15 13.03
CA SER A 301 -10.86 8.92 13.14
C SER A 301 -10.61 10.41 13.43
N SER A 302 -9.64 10.75 14.28
CA SER A 302 -9.31 12.13 14.63
C SER A 302 -8.72 12.96 13.48
N ILE A 303 -8.32 12.31 12.38
CA ILE A 303 -7.70 12.93 11.22
C ILE A 303 -8.64 12.90 10.02
N LEU A 304 -9.41 11.82 9.89
CA LEU A 304 -10.20 11.53 8.70
C LEU A 304 -11.70 11.83 8.87
N ASN A 305 -12.23 11.91 10.10
CA ASN A 305 -13.65 12.21 10.31
C ASN A 305 -14.05 13.62 9.87
N SER A 306 -13.16 14.60 10.00
CA SER A 306 -13.42 15.99 9.58
C SER A 306 -13.70 16.11 8.08
N TYR A 307 -13.25 15.13 7.29
CA TYR A 307 -13.53 15.03 5.86
C TYR A 307 -14.75 14.15 5.54
N LEU A 308 -15.11 13.20 6.41
CA LEU A 308 -16.24 12.29 6.16
C LEU A 308 -17.62 12.95 6.32
N ASN A 309 -17.69 14.09 7.01
CA ASN A 309 -18.93 14.81 7.29
C ASN A 309 -19.10 16.07 6.43
N GLN A 310 -18.34 16.19 5.32
CA GLN A 310 -18.48 17.26 4.32
C GLN A 310 -19.25 16.76 3.10
#